data_AF-A0A4R1GHP9-F1
#
_entry.id   AF-A0A4R1GHP9-F1
#
_cell.length_a   1.000
_cell.length_b   1.000
_cell.length_c   1.000
_cell.angle_alpha   90.00
_cell.angle_beta   90.00
_cell.angle_gamma   90.00
#
_symmetry.space_group_name_H-M   'P 1'
#
loop_
_entity.id
_entity.type
_entity.pdbx_description
1 polymer ?
#
loop_
_entity_poly.entity_id
_entity_poly.type
_entity_poly.pdbx_seq_one_letter_code
_entity_poly.pdbx_strand_id
1 'polypeptide(L)'
;MEFKKIMENVLFISETLEGKKEVKNPSTERIKEKAYNLYWKYNCECGVVTAFYEEANLSINFKKVRALSEELPYRWSSICGAVTGAFYVLAASLPEELLEKAVKEIINYHNRTPLPQFKGRGGVHIPKAPAGSILCRDSIINWCKATKINPRSRERTERCARITADIAGKTAELLKKYAVAAVK
;
A
#
# COMPACT_ATOMS: atom_id res chain seq x y z
N MET A 1 -4.16 -13.94 -7.35
CA MET A 1 -5.17 -13.15 -8.08
C MET A 1 -4.54 -12.65 -9.35
N GLU A 2 -5.23 -12.79 -10.48
CA GLU A 2 -4.74 -12.30 -11.79
C GLU A 2 -4.74 -10.78 -11.84
N PHE A 3 -3.80 -10.21 -12.59
CA PHE A 3 -3.67 -8.75 -12.72
C PHE A 3 -4.93 -8.10 -13.29
N LYS A 4 -5.61 -8.75 -14.24
CA LYS A 4 -6.86 -8.27 -14.82
C LYS A 4 -7.94 -8.01 -13.74
N LYS A 5 -8.15 -8.98 -12.83
CA LYS A 5 -9.10 -8.83 -11.72
C LYS A 5 -8.71 -7.73 -10.74
N ILE A 6 -7.40 -7.52 -10.53
CA ILE A 6 -6.91 -6.40 -9.70
C ILE A 6 -7.31 -5.08 -10.34
N MET A 7 -7.11 -4.94 -11.64
CA MET A 7 -7.48 -3.72 -12.37
C MET A 7 -9.00 -3.49 -12.39
N GLU A 8 -9.81 -4.54 -12.60
CA GLU A 8 -11.27 -4.40 -12.54
C GLU A 8 -11.75 -3.86 -11.19
N ASN A 9 -11.16 -4.32 -10.07
CA ASN A 9 -11.44 -3.74 -8.76
C ASN A 9 -10.95 -2.28 -8.64
N VAL A 10 -9.75 -1.96 -9.14
CA VAL A 10 -9.17 -0.61 -9.07
C VAL A 10 -10.02 0.39 -9.87
N LEU A 11 -10.48 0.00 -11.06
CA LEU A 11 -11.37 0.80 -11.90
C LEU A 11 -12.73 0.99 -11.25
N PHE A 12 -13.33 -0.08 -10.72
CA PHE A 12 -14.57 0.00 -9.95
C PHE A 12 -14.47 1.00 -8.78
N ILE A 13 -13.38 0.96 -8.00
CA ILE A 13 -13.14 1.93 -6.93
C ILE A 13 -13.05 3.36 -7.50
N SER A 14 -12.28 3.53 -8.57
CA SER A 14 -12.07 4.83 -9.22
C SER A 14 -13.38 5.45 -9.73
N GLU A 15 -14.26 4.65 -10.33
CA GLU A 15 -15.56 5.05 -10.86
C GLU A 15 -16.58 5.35 -9.75
N THR A 16 -16.57 4.56 -8.67
CA THR A 16 -17.51 4.71 -7.54
C THR A 16 -17.23 5.97 -6.71
N LEU A 17 -16.02 6.53 -6.80
CA LEU A 17 -15.63 7.71 -6.06
C LEU A 17 -15.97 8.99 -6.83
N GLU A 18 -17.16 9.52 -6.56
CA GLU A 18 -17.54 10.86 -7.01
C GLU A 18 -16.56 11.93 -6.48
N GLY A 19 -16.16 12.87 -7.35
CA GLY A 19 -15.37 14.04 -6.94
C GLY A 19 -13.95 13.70 -6.46
N LYS A 20 -13.18 12.93 -7.25
CA LYS A 20 -11.73 12.74 -7.05
C LYS A 20 -11.07 14.09 -6.76
N LYS A 21 -10.58 14.25 -5.53
CA LYS A 21 -9.84 15.46 -5.14
C LYS A 21 -8.37 15.22 -5.41
N GLU A 22 -7.70 16.27 -5.88
CA GLU A 22 -6.25 16.27 -5.93
C GLU A 22 -5.71 16.03 -4.51
N VAL A 23 -4.97 14.94 -4.34
CA VAL A 23 -4.36 14.60 -3.07
C VAL A 23 -3.17 15.53 -2.87
N LYS A 24 -3.16 16.25 -1.75
CA LYS A 24 -2.04 17.12 -1.39
C LYS A 24 -0.80 16.25 -1.29
N ASN A 25 0.24 16.57 -2.05
CA ASN A 25 1.48 15.79 -2.09
C ASN A 25 2.16 15.79 -0.69
N PRO A 26 2.07 14.70 0.10
CA PRO A 26 2.60 14.70 1.44
C PRO A 26 4.13 14.45 1.39
N SER A 27 4.86 14.93 2.40
CA SER A 27 6.26 14.51 2.56
C SER A 27 6.33 12.99 2.69
N THR A 28 7.23 12.37 1.93
CA THR A 28 7.44 10.92 1.91
C THR A 28 7.88 10.41 3.29
N GLU A 29 8.65 11.18 4.06
CA GLU A 29 9.05 10.83 5.42
C GLU A 29 7.86 10.85 6.37
N ARG A 30 7.03 11.90 6.30
CA ARG A 30 5.88 12.06 7.18
C ARG A 30 4.81 10.98 6.94
N ILE A 31 4.54 10.65 5.68
CA ILE A 31 3.59 9.58 5.33
C ILE A 31 4.10 8.20 5.78
N LYS A 32 5.43 7.94 5.64
CA LYS A 32 6.08 6.70 6.12
C LYS A 32 5.91 6.54 7.64
N GLU A 33 6.28 7.56 8.40
CA GLU A 33 6.16 7.55 9.87
C GLU A 33 4.72 7.35 10.33
N LYS A 34 3.78 8.05 9.71
CA LYS A 34 2.37 7.93 10.11
C LYS A 34 1.78 6.56 9.76
N ALA A 35 2.05 6.04 8.57
CA ALA A 35 1.60 4.70 8.17
C ALA A 35 2.20 3.61 9.08
N TYR A 36 3.48 3.72 9.44
CA TYR A 36 4.11 2.84 10.44
C TYR A 36 3.36 2.86 11.77
N ASN A 37 3.02 4.04 12.29
CA ASN A 37 2.33 4.17 13.58
C ASN A 37 0.90 3.64 13.52
N LEU A 38 0.19 3.87 12.41
CA LEU A 38 -1.20 3.46 12.23
C LEU A 38 -1.36 1.96 12.00
N TYR A 39 -0.33 1.28 11.48
CA TYR A 39 -0.30 -0.20 11.40
C TYR A 39 -0.65 -0.84 12.75
N TRP A 40 -0.07 -0.34 13.83
CA TRP A 40 -0.24 -0.89 15.19
C TRP A 40 -1.62 -0.63 15.78
N LYS A 41 -2.39 0.32 15.23
CA LYS A 41 -3.76 0.58 15.68
C LYS A 41 -4.78 -0.36 15.08
N TYR A 42 -4.52 -0.91 13.89
CA TYR A 42 -5.46 -1.78 13.21
C TYR A 42 -4.78 -2.82 12.32
N ASN A 43 -4.35 -2.44 11.11
CA ASN A 43 -3.66 -3.34 10.18
C ASN A 43 -2.96 -2.54 9.07
N CYS A 44 -2.34 -3.24 8.13
CA CYS A 44 -1.58 -2.66 7.02
C CYS A 44 -2.42 -1.75 6.10
N GLU A 45 -3.64 -2.16 5.74
CA GLU A 45 -4.51 -1.42 4.81
C GLU A 45 -4.99 -0.12 5.45
N CYS A 46 -5.47 -0.20 6.69
CA CYS A 46 -5.84 0.95 7.49
C CYS A 46 -4.67 1.91 7.68
N GLY A 47 -3.46 1.37 7.92
CA GLY A 47 -2.24 2.16 8.08
C GLY A 47 -1.93 3.03 6.86
N VAL A 48 -2.00 2.46 5.65
CA VAL A 48 -1.79 3.22 4.42
C VAL A 48 -2.92 4.23 4.18
N VAL A 49 -4.16 3.78 4.13
CA VAL A 49 -5.32 4.64 3.78
C VAL A 49 -5.45 5.80 4.76
N THR A 50 -5.37 5.54 6.06
CA THR A 50 -5.54 6.57 7.10
C THR A 50 -4.38 7.56 7.10
N ALA A 51 -3.15 7.14 6.79
CA ALA A 51 -2.04 8.07 6.63
C ALA A 51 -2.31 9.09 5.51
N PHE A 52 -2.80 8.64 4.35
CA PHE A 52 -3.16 9.56 3.25
C PHE A 52 -4.40 10.40 3.55
N TYR A 53 -5.39 9.84 4.24
CA TYR A 53 -6.56 10.59 4.70
C TYR A 53 -6.16 11.76 5.61
N GLU A 54 -5.30 11.52 6.60
CA GLU A 54 -4.89 12.55 7.57
C GLU A 54 -3.84 13.53 7.03
N GLU A 55 -2.90 13.08 6.18
CA GLU A 55 -1.74 13.90 5.77
C GLU A 55 -1.87 14.50 4.38
N ALA A 56 -2.67 13.87 3.53
CA ALA A 56 -2.73 14.16 2.10
C ALA A 56 -4.14 14.57 1.65
N ASN A 57 -5.10 14.69 2.58
CA ASN A 57 -6.49 15.06 2.34
C ASN A 57 -7.17 14.11 1.32
N LEU A 58 -6.86 12.81 1.41
CA LEU A 58 -7.53 11.79 0.60
C LEU A 58 -9.05 11.88 0.80
N SER A 59 -9.83 11.77 -0.28
CA SER A 59 -11.29 11.89 -0.22
C SER A 59 -11.98 10.75 0.55
N ILE A 60 -11.29 9.62 0.73
CA ILE A 60 -11.80 8.43 1.40
C ILE A 60 -11.06 8.13 2.69
N ASN A 61 -11.81 7.79 3.74
CA ASN A 61 -11.26 7.25 4.97
C ASN A 61 -11.40 5.72 5.00
N PHE A 62 -10.80 5.09 6.01
CA PHE A 62 -10.82 3.63 6.13
C PHE A 62 -12.23 3.04 6.34
N LYS A 63 -13.19 3.79 6.90
CA LYS A 63 -14.58 3.34 7.02
C LYS A 63 -15.21 3.18 5.62
N LYS A 64 -15.02 4.16 4.74
CA LYS A 64 -15.52 4.08 3.36
C LYS A 64 -14.82 2.97 2.56
N VAL A 65 -13.50 2.77 2.78
CA VAL A 65 -12.77 1.63 2.19
C VAL A 65 -13.40 0.30 2.57
N ARG A 66 -13.73 0.07 3.85
CA ARG A 66 -14.38 -1.19 4.27
C ARG A 66 -15.74 -1.41 3.61
N ALA A 67 -16.56 -0.36 3.47
CA ALA A 67 -17.84 -0.46 2.77
C ALA A 67 -17.62 -0.82 1.28
N LEU A 68 -16.70 -0.13 0.59
CA LEU A 68 -16.38 -0.42 -0.81
C LEU A 68 -15.82 -1.84 -1.00
N SER A 69 -15.06 -2.37 -0.05
CA SER A 69 -14.53 -3.74 -0.09
C SER A 69 -15.61 -4.81 -0.17
N GLU A 70 -16.81 -4.53 0.33
CA GLU A 70 -17.96 -5.46 0.28
C GLU A 70 -18.62 -5.49 -1.10
N GLU A 71 -18.45 -4.42 -1.89
CA GLU A 71 -19.06 -4.23 -3.20
C GLU A 71 -18.12 -4.56 -4.37
N LEU A 72 -16.85 -4.90 -4.09
CA LEU A 72 -15.87 -5.16 -5.14
C LEU A 72 -16.30 -6.31 -6.08
N PRO A 73 -16.05 -6.18 -7.39
CA PRO A 73 -16.28 -7.26 -8.36
C PRO A 73 -15.59 -8.57 -7.96
N TYR A 74 -14.40 -8.47 -7.35
CA TYR A 74 -13.64 -9.61 -6.84
C TYR A 74 -13.11 -9.36 -5.44
N ARG A 75 -13.14 -10.42 -4.62
CA ARG A 75 -12.40 -10.41 -3.36
C ARG A 75 -10.90 -10.31 -3.62
N TRP A 76 -10.21 -9.45 -2.86
CA TRP A 76 -8.75 -9.27 -2.94
C TRP A 76 -7.90 -10.53 -2.71
N SER A 77 -8.51 -11.66 -2.33
CA SER A 77 -7.83 -12.96 -2.25
C SER A 77 -6.53 -12.93 -1.43
N SER A 78 -6.55 -12.20 -0.31
CA SER A 78 -5.41 -12.07 0.62
C SER A 78 -4.15 -11.41 0.02
N ILE A 79 -4.32 -10.50 -0.96
CA ILE A 79 -3.26 -9.54 -1.32
C ILE A 79 -2.76 -8.83 -0.04
N CYS A 80 -1.48 -8.48 -0.01
CA CYS A 80 -0.87 -7.70 1.06
C CYS A 80 -1.70 -6.43 1.33
N GLY A 81 -2.17 -6.27 2.58
CA GLY A 81 -3.05 -5.16 2.96
C GLY A 81 -2.44 -3.77 2.74
N ALA A 82 -1.11 -3.64 2.87
CA ALA A 82 -0.45 -2.37 2.56
C ALA A 82 -0.61 -2.02 1.07
N VAL A 83 -0.55 -3.03 0.19
CA VAL A 83 -0.68 -2.87 -1.26
C VAL A 83 -2.13 -2.63 -1.66
N THR A 84 -3.11 -3.30 -1.04
CA THR A 84 -4.53 -2.96 -1.28
C THR A 84 -4.85 -1.55 -0.81
N GLY A 85 -4.31 -1.12 0.35
CA GLY A 85 -4.41 0.27 0.80
C GLY A 85 -3.85 1.25 -0.22
N ALA A 86 -2.71 0.93 -0.85
CA ALA A 86 -2.16 1.73 -1.94
C ALA A 86 -3.08 1.76 -3.17
N PHE A 87 -3.75 0.65 -3.52
CA PHE A 87 -4.70 0.62 -4.63
C PHE A 87 -5.87 1.60 -4.41
N TYR A 88 -6.45 1.63 -3.20
CA TYR A 88 -7.49 2.61 -2.86
C TYR A 88 -6.98 4.05 -2.99
N VAL A 89 -5.78 4.33 -2.49
CA VAL A 89 -5.17 5.66 -2.59
C VAL A 89 -4.98 6.05 -4.06
N LEU A 90 -4.40 5.18 -4.88
CA LEU A 90 -4.16 5.44 -6.30
C LEU A 90 -5.48 5.66 -7.06
N ALA A 91 -6.48 4.79 -6.86
CA ALA A 91 -7.80 4.89 -7.49
C ALA A 91 -8.52 6.19 -7.15
N ALA A 92 -8.40 6.65 -5.90
CA ALA A 92 -9.01 7.89 -5.44
C ALA A 92 -8.28 9.16 -5.90
N SER A 93 -7.04 9.05 -6.38
CA SER A 93 -6.16 10.21 -6.60
C SER A 93 -5.71 10.42 -8.04
N LEU A 94 -5.64 9.34 -8.84
CA LEU A 94 -5.13 9.39 -10.21
C LEU A 94 -6.27 9.29 -11.23
N PRO A 95 -6.09 9.91 -12.42
CA PRO A 95 -6.95 9.66 -13.55
C PRO A 95 -6.75 8.22 -14.06
N GLU A 96 -7.78 7.69 -14.72
CA GLU A 96 -7.90 6.27 -15.03
C GLU A 96 -6.74 5.75 -15.89
N GLU A 97 -6.34 6.53 -16.89
CA GLU A 97 -5.28 6.23 -17.85
C GLU A 97 -3.89 6.07 -17.21
N LEU A 98 -3.71 6.54 -15.97
CA LEU A 98 -2.46 6.38 -15.20
C LEU A 98 -2.50 5.22 -14.19
N LEU A 99 -3.69 4.68 -13.88
CA LEU A 99 -3.87 3.68 -12.83
C LEU A 99 -3.10 2.39 -13.13
N GLU A 100 -3.19 1.87 -14.35
CA GLU A 100 -2.53 0.59 -14.68
C GLU A 100 -1.01 0.67 -14.49
N LYS A 101 -0.39 1.79 -14.91
CA LYS A 101 1.05 2.02 -14.75
C LYS A 101 1.43 2.12 -13.27
N ALA A 102 0.68 2.89 -12.48
CA ALA A 102 0.92 3.05 -11.05
C ALA A 102 0.73 1.73 -10.27
N VAL A 103 -0.31 0.96 -10.59
CA VAL A 103 -0.60 -0.35 -9.97
C VAL A 103 0.50 -1.37 -10.30
N LYS A 104 0.96 -1.44 -11.56
CA LYS A 104 2.10 -2.31 -11.93
C LYS A 104 3.35 -1.93 -11.15
N GLU A 105 3.64 -0.63 -11.03
CA GLU A 105 4.84 -0.15 -10.35
C GLU A 105 4.83 -0.44 -8.85
N ILE A 106 3.71 -0.24 -8.15
CA ILE A 106 3.62 -0.54 -6.71
C ILE A 106 3.71 -2.05 -6.42
N ILE A 107 3.11 -2.89 -7.28
CA ILE A 107 3.23 -4.36 -7.17
C ILE A 107 4.68 -4.79 -7.41
N ASN A 108 5.32 -4.25 -8.45
CA ASN A 108 6.71 -4.56 -8.77
C ASN A 108 7.65 -4.14 -7.63
N TYR A 109 7.44 -2.94 -7.06
CA TYR A 109 8.19 -2.46 -5.91
C TYR A 109 8.03 -3.39 -4.70
N HIS A 110 6.80 -3.78 -4.34
CA HIS A 110 6.56 -4.70 -3.23
C HIS A 110 7.24 -6.06 -3.45
N ASN A 111 7.16 -6.61 -4.67
CA ASN A 111 7.60 -7.98 -4.93
C ASN A 111 9.11 -8.10 -5.11
N ARG A 112 9.76 -7.11 -5.76
CA ARG A 112 11.15 -7.21 -6.19
C ARG A 112 12.14 -6.44 -5.33
N THR A 113 11.70 -5.40 -4.62
CA THR A 113 12.58 -4.64 -3.74
C THR A 113 12.89 -5.45 -2.48
N PRO A 114 14.16 -5.50 -2.02
CA PRO A 114 14.48 -6.03 -0.69
C PRO A 114 13.86 -5.14 0.40
N LEU A 115 12.69 -5.53 0.90
CA LEU A 115 11.95 -4.81 1.94
C LEU A 115 12.11 -5.49 3.31
N PRO A 116 12.01 -4.76 4.43
CA PRO A 116 11.68 -3.33 4.54
C PRO A 116 12.88 -2.37 4.39
N GLN A 117 12.65 -1.15 3.89
CA GLN A 117 13.64 -0.06 3.84
C GLN A 117 13.50 0.90 5.03
N PHE A 118 12.27 1.16 5.46
CA PHE A 118 11.97 1.95 6.65
C PHE A 118 12.59 1.30 7.90
N LYS A 119 13.28 2.10 8.73
CA LYS A 119 14.05 1.59 9.87
C LYS A 119 13.19 1.20 11.07
N GLY A 120 11.91 1.60 11.12
CA GLY A 120 11.06 1.36 12.29
C GLY A 120 11.51 2.17 13.50
N ARG A 121 11.03 1.77 14.69
CA ARG A 121 11.42 2.37 15.97
C ARG A 121 12.22 1.39 16.83
N GLY A 122 13.02 1.91 17.75
CA GLY A 122 13.69 1.09 18.78
C GLY A 122 14.93 0.32 18.31
N GLY A 123 15.51 0.65 17.15
CA GLY A 123 16.82 0.15 16.74
C GLY A 123 16.89 -1.35 16.39
N VAL A 124 15.76 -2.08 16.41
CA VAL A 124 15.73 -3.51 16.09
C VAL A 124 16.11 -3.71 14.62
N HIS A 125 17.11 -4.57 14.39
CA HIS A 125 17.49 -4.95 13.04
C HIS A 125 16.44 -5.91 12.45
N ILE A 126 15.87 -5.54 11.30
CA ILE A 126 14.97 -6.39 10.52
C ILE A 126 15.62 -6.60 9.14
N PRO A 127 16.01 -7.83 8.80
CA PRO A 127 16.66 -8.11 7.53
C PRO A 127 15.77 -7.80 6.34
N LYS A 128 16.39 -7.38 5.24
CA LYS A 128 15.71 -7.08 3.98
C LYS A 128 15.70 -8.32 3.10
N ALA A 129 14.56 -8.63 2.49
CA ALA A 129 14.50 -9.63 1.43
C ALA A 129 13.33 -9.35 0.48
N PRO A 130 13.46 -9.65 -0.83
CA PRO A 130 12.36 -9.53 -1.76
C PRO A 130 11.21 -10.46 -1.38
N ALA A 131 9.97 -9.97 -1.48
CA ALA A 131 8.79 -10.77 -1.15
C ALA A 131 8.50 -11.87 -2.19
N GLY A 132 8.80 -11.60 -3.47
CA GLY A 132 8.55 -12.53 -4.59
C GLY A 132 7.06 -12.81 -4.89
N SER A 133 6.13 -12.32 -4.06
CA SER A 133 4.69 -12.47 -4.25
C SER A 133 3.95 -11.29 -3.61
N ILE A 134 2.86 -10.88 -4.26
CA ILE A 134 1.95 -9.86 -3.76
C ILE A 134 1.00 -10.42 -2.68
N LEU A 135 0.86 -11.74 -2.60
CA LEU A 135 0.02 -12.41 -1.62
C LEU A 135 0.65 -12.30 -0.23
N CYS A 136 -0.14 -11.92 0.77
CA CYS A 136 0.36 -11.58 2.10
C CYS A 136 1.11 -12.76 2.75
N ARG A 137 0.50 -13.96 2.70
CA ARG A 137 1.09 -15.19 3.25
C ARG A 137 2.40 -15.53 2.57
N ASP A 138 2.43 -15.52 1.24
CA ASP A 138 3.63 -15.90 0.48
C ASP A 138 4.76 -14.87 0.68
N SER A 139 4.44 -13.57 0.71
CA SER A 139 5.39 -12.51 1.04
C SER A 139 6.06 -12.75 2.40
N ILE A 140 5.28 -13.15 3.41
CA ILE A 140 5.80 -13.48 4.73
C ILE A 140 6.67 -14.74 4.68
N ILE A 141 6.17 -15.82 4.08
CA ILE A 141 6.87 -17.11 4.04
C ILE A 141 8.19 -17.02 3.26
N ASN A 142 8.21 -16.33 2.13
CA ASN A 142 9.41 -16.13 1.33
C ASN A 142 10.47 -15.32 2.08
N TRP A 143 10.06 -14.24 2.74
CA TRP A 143 10.95 -13.47 3.60
C TRP A 143 11.49 -14.31 4.75
N CYS A 144 10.63 -15.04 5.48
CA CYS A 144 11.04 -15.93 6.57
C CYS A 144 12.03 -17.01 6.10
N LYS A 145 11.85 -17.59 4.91
CA LYS A 145 12.78 -18.58 4.34
C LYS A 145 14.16 -17.98 4.05
N ALA A 146 14.18 -16.75 3.54
CA ALA A 146 15.41 -16.03 3.20
C ALA A 146 16.17 -15.55 4.45
N THR A 147 15.45 -15.09 5.48
CA THR A 147 16.05 -14.48 6.68
C THR A 147 16.19 -15.44 7.85
N LYS A 148 15.63 -16.65 7.75
CA LYS A 148 15.53 -17.65 8.83
C LYS A 148 14.73 -17.19 10.06
N ILE A 149 13.93 -16.13 9.92
CA ILE A 149 13.08 -15.61 10.99
C ILE A 149 11.75 -16.36 11.03
N ASN A 150 11.26 -16.68 12.23
CA ASN A 150 10.00 -17.40 12.42
C ASN A 150 8.78 -16.57 11.94
N PRO A 151 7.83 -17.14 11.17
CA PRO A 151 6.65 -16.42 10.68
C PRO A 151 5.69 -15.94 11.78
N ARG A 152 5.76 -16.50 12.99
CA ARG A 152 4.96 -16.08 14.17
C ARG A 152 5.72 -15.12 15.10
N SER A 153 6.92 -14.69 14.72
CA SER A 153 7.77 -13.80 15.52
C SER A 153 7.26 -12.35 15.59
N ARG A 154 7.76 -11.59 16.57
CA ARG A 154 7.52 -10.14 16.67
C ARG A 154 8.24 -9.39 15.56
N GLU A 155 9.38 -9.89 15.11
CA GLU A 155 10.20 -9.39 14.02
C GLU A 155 9.43 -9.43 12.69
N ARG A 156 8.64 -10.49 12.46
CA ARG A 156 7.74 -10.54 11.29
C ARG A 156 6.66 -9.46 11.38
N THR A 157 6.07 -9.25 12.55
CA THR A 157 5.05 -8.19 12.76
C THR A 157 5.66 -6.81 12.54
N GLU A 158 6.83 -6.54 13.12
CA GLU A 158 7.62 -5.32 12.90
C GLU A 158 7.95 -5.10 11.41
N ARG A 159 8.35 -6.17 10.70
CA ARG A 159 8.57 -6.14 9.25
C ARG A 159 7.32 -5.69 8.50
N CYS A 160 6.14 -6.20 8.86
CA CYS A 160 4.87 -5.76 8.24
C CYS A 160 4.54 -4.29 8.53
N ALA A 161 4.85 -3.80 9.74
CA ALA A 161 4.71 -2.38 10.07
C ALA A 161 5.63 -1.49 9.19
N ARG A 162 6.89 -1.91 9.02
CA ARG A 162 7.85 -1.19 8.17
C ARG A 162 7.48 -1.27 6.69
N ILE A 163 6.98 -2.41 6.20
CA ILE A 163 6.45 -2.52 4.83
C ILE A 163 5.24 -1.62 4.63
N THR A 164 4.38 -1.46 5.64
CA THR A 164 3.24 -0.52 5.58
C THR A 164 3.75 0.92 5.35
N ALA A 165 4.83 1.31 6.03
CA ALA A 165 5.50 2.58 5.78
C ALA A 165 6.12 2.67 4.37
N ASP A 166 6.87 1.66 3.96
CA ASP A 166 7.53 1.64 2.65
C ASP A 166 6.54 1.74 1.49
N ILE A 167 5.40 1.04 1.60
CA ILE A 167 4.34 1.09 0.61
C ILE A 167 3.66 2.46 0.62
N ALA A 168 3.35 3.04 1.79
CA ALA A 168 2.80 4.39 1.84
C ALA A 168 3.74 5.42 1.21
N GLY A 169 5.04 5.33 1.51
CA GLY A 169 6.07 6.18 0.92
C GLY A 169 6.17 6.04 -0.60
N LYS A 170 6.20 4.80 -1.10
CA LYS A 170 6.24 4.55 -2.55
C LYS A 170 4.96 5.05 -3.23
N THR A 171 3.80 4.90 -2.60
CA THR A 171 2.54 5.45 -3.12
C THR A 171 2.62 6.97 -3.26
N ALA A 172 3.17 7.69 -2.28
CA ALA A 172 3.35 9.14 -2.38
C ALA A 172 4.30 9.53 -3.53
N GLU A 173 5.40 8.78 -3.72
CA GLU A 173 6.30 8.98 -4.87
C GLU A 173 5.57 8.76 -6.20
N LEU A 174 4.71 7.74 -6.30
CA LEU A 174 3.91 7.47 -7.50
C LEU A 174 2.90 8.58 -7.77
N LEU A 175 2.19 9.05 -6.74
CA LEU A 175 1.29 10.19 -6.87
C LEU A 175 2.03 11.42 -7.40
N LYS A 176 3.19 11.76 -6.83
CA LYS A 176 4.02 12.86 -7.33
C LYS A 176 4.45 12.64 -8.78
N LYS A 177 4.89 11.44 -9.13
CA LYS A 177 5.36 11.08 -10.48
C LYS A 177 4.25 11.23 -11.52
N TYR A 178 3.03 10.77 -11.22
CA TYR A 178 1.92 10.71 -12.17
C TYR A 178 1.03 11.96 -12.14
N ALA A 179 0.95 12.69 -11.03
CA ALA A 179 0.27 13.99 -10.98
C ALA A 179 0.95 15.04 -11.87
N VAL A 180 2.29 15.05 -11.93
CA VAL A 180 3.05 15.95 -12.82
C VAL A 180 2.82 15.62 -14.31
N ALA A 181 2.47 14.37 -14.64
CA ALA A 181 2.24 13.94 -16.01
C ALA A 181 0.84 14.31 -16.55
N ALA A 182 -0.12 14.65 -15.68
CA ALA A 182 -1.47 15.05 -16.06
C ALA A 182 -1.60 16.55 -16.42
N VAL A 183 -0.54 17.34 -16.22
CA VAL A 183 -0.50 18.80 -16.44
C VAL A 183 0.29 19.18 -17.70
N LYS A 184 0.70 18.19 -18.51
CA LYS A 184 1.38 18.40 -19.80
C LYS A 184 0.55 17.81 -20.94
#